data_AF-A0A0Q5DG18-F1
#
_entry.id   AF-A0A0Q5DG18-F1
#
_cell.length_a   1.000
_cell.length_b   1.000
_cell.length_c   1.000
_cell.angle_alpha   90.00
_cell.angle_beta   90.00
_cell.angle_gamma   90.00
#
_symmetry.space_group_name_H-M   'P 1'
#
loop_
_entity.id
_entity.type
_entity.pdbx_description
1 polymer ?
#
loop_
_entity_poly.entity_id
_entity_poly.type
_entity_poly.pdbx_seq_one_letter_code
_entity_poly.pdbx_strand_id
1 'polypeptide(L)'
;MYRGVAYSGFRQLMVSLVPSAPVSWSTVSGRLHRLIHNGGSLSDEVLDEIFYTDASAFQAKYGKRVTWMETENGRRKAEELYAKYASHEHVKSYSVFRTRLKSLEKRSIPITQEQLDKAAFSTQADWITDHGGGRRKKFVYDGELYPDHRGGYSAFTSFLKAIDRYSEREMLHARLKAKWAIDDILAEPPMSDGAPGYIYRITDRRTGKAYVGLTVNRPEIRLGQHFLMAAKGGASLLHQAMRDGEPRNFALDVLEVVEGGEGRLAEREIEWMAVLGTLHPKGLNTRAGGQIGSYVGRPAEWDGRHFRSVALMRRVLSKETGLPEHVIESHFRANKPLPSKARRHSRHAEAGSLLFRQHLGILKRARDKGDAVDPDWLDYERFKADVTGNPGEGRLTRIDEQGPWGPTNWTWMTRKAIIERAQGKPVEAFGRTWPSVGQALTEYGIGSGTYQFRLKTGMSVEEALSTPIGPTSKKQFTFEGERWRSRNRACIELAARYGITPDKVKDRLVRGIPLTRWKEMDSRR
;
A
#
# COMPACT_ATOMS: atom_id res chain seq x y z
N MET A 1 34.95 -12.44 -41.53
CA MET A 1 35.65 -11.46 -42.39
C MET A 1 35.20 -10.08 -41.97
N TYR A 2 36.06 -9.08 -42.09
CA TYR A 2 35.71 -7.68 -41.88
C TYR A 2 36.53 -6.82 -42.86
N ARG A 3 35.85 -6.00 -43.67
CA ARG A 3 36.44 -5.19 -44.75
C ARG A 3 37.29 -6.03 -45.70
N GLY A 4 36.78 -7.20 -46.09
CA GLY A 4 37.47 -8.12 -46.99
C GLY A 4 38.66 -8.89 -46.40
N VAL A 5 39.01 -8.66 -45.13
CA VAL A 5 40.12 -9.35 -44.47
C VAL A 5 39.59 -10.48 -43.57
N ALA A 6 40.23 -11.64 -43.65
CA ALA A 6 39.97 -12.76 -42.76
C ALA A 6 40.86 -12.67 -41.51
N TYR A 7 40.25 -12.75 -40.34
CA TYR A 7 40.95 -12.73 -39.05
C TYR A 7 40.79 -14.10 -38.39
N SER A 8 41.88 -14.65 -37.86
CA SER A 8 41.90 -15.98 -37.22
C SER A 8 41.17 -16.00 -35.87
N GLY A 9 40.93 -14.83 -35.27
CA GLY A 9 40.13 -14.72 -34.06
C GLY A 9 39.74 -13.29 -33.72
N PHE A 10 38.74 -13.16 -32.84
CA PHE A 10 38.19 -11.87 -32.42
C PHE A 10 39.23 -10.94 -31.78
N ARG A 11 40.21 -11.51 -31.04
CA ARG A 11 41.32 -10.73 -30.47
C ARG A 11 42.23 -10.14 -31.56
N GLN A 12 42.50 -10.90 -32.62
CA GLN A 12 43.31 -10.43 -33.74
C GLN A 12 42.60 -9.29 -34.48
N LEU A 13 41.29 -9.45 -34.73
CA LEU A 13 40.44 -8.42 -35.31
C LEU A 13 40.44 -7.12 -34.48
N MET A 14 40.29 -7.23 -33.16
CA MET A 14 40.27 -6.05 -32.27
C MET A 14 41.59 -5.28 -32.23
N VAL A 15 42.72 -5.98 -32.31
CA VAL A 15 44.06 -5.37 -32.32
C VAL A 15 44.38 -4.69 -33.66
N SER A 16 43.78 -5.16 -34.75
CA SER A 16 43.97 -4.59 -36.09
C SER A 16 43.05 -3.40 -36.43
N LEU A 17 42.17 -2.97 -35.52
CA LEU A 17 41.28 -1.83 -35.74
C LEU A 17 42.06 -0.51 -35.75
N VAL A 18 41.90 0.27 -36.81
CA VAL A 18 42.48 1.61 -36.96
C VAL A 18 41.37 2.61 -37.34
N PRO A 19 41.03 3.58 -36.46
CA PRO A 19 41.55 3.78 -35.11
C PRO A 19 41.15 2.66 -34.15
N SER A 20 41.78 2.55 -32.97
CA SER A 20 41.36 1.58 -31.96
C SER A 20 39.92 1.82 -31.52
N ALA A 21 39.15 0.75 -31.30
CA ALA A 21 37.77 0.88 -30.84
C ALA A 21 37.69 1.70 -29.52
N PRO A 22 36.84 2.73 -29.44
CA PRO A 22 36.67 3.56 -28.24
C PRO A 22 36.00 2.86 -27.06
N VAL A 23 35.53 1.62 -27.25
CA VAL A 23 34.82 0.82 -26.24
C VAL A 23 35.59 -0.43 -25.86
N SER A 24 35.41 -0.87 -24.61
CA SER A 24 36.13 -2.03 -24.08
C SER A 24 35.79 -3.33 -24.82
N TRP A 25 36.72 -4.29 -24.77
CA TRP A 25 36.55 -5.61 -25.38
C TRP A 25 35.30 -6.36 -24.90
N SER A 26 34.98 -6.24 -23.60
CA SER A 26 33.77 -6.84 -23.02
C SER A 26 32.50 -6.18 -23.56
N THR A 27 32.53 -4.87 -23.82
CA THR A 27 31.41 -4.15 -24.45
C THR A 27 31.17 -4.65 -25.87
N VAL A 28 32.22 -4.74 -26.71
CA VAL A 28 32.10 -5.24 -28.09
C VAL A 28 31.58 -6.68 -28.11
N SER A 29 32.14 -7.55 -27.26
CA SER A 29 31.69 -8.95 -27.14
C SER A 29 30.21 -9.05 -26.74
N GLY A 30 29.76 -8.22 -25.79
CA GLY A 30 28.36 -8.17 -25.38
C GLY A 30 27.41 -7.66 -26.47
N ARG A 31 27.86 -6.69 -27.29
CA ARG A 31 27.12 -6.18 -28.45
C ARG A 31 26.97 -7.25 -29.53
N LEU A 32 28.07 -7.93 -29.90
CA LEU A 32 28.07 -9.04 -30.86
C LEU A 32 27.14 -10.18 -30.42
N HIS A 33 27.26 -10.61 -29.17
CA HIS A 33 26.43 -11.69 -28.63
C HIS A 33 24.94 -11.33 -28.70
N ARG A 34 24.57 -10.08 -28.37
CA ARG A 34 23.18 -9.62 -28.45
C ARG A 34 22.65 -9.61 -29.89
N LEU A 35 23.48 -9.19 -30.85
CA LEU A 35 23.08 -9.12 -32.26
C LEU A 35 22.88 -10.53 -32.85
N ILE A 36 23.82 -11.44 -32.61
CA ILE A 36 23.76 -12.84 -33.07
C ILE A 36 22.58 -13.57 -32.42
N HIS A 37 22.38 -13.41 -31.10
CA HIS A 37 21.26 -14.05 -30.39
C HIS A 37 19.89 -13.56 -30.89
N ASN A 38 19.81 -12.33 -31.41
CA ASN A 38 18.59 -11.79 -31.98
C ASN A 38 18.44 -12.09 -33.49
N GLY A 39 19.30 -12.95 -34.06
CA GLY A 39 19.25 -13.36 -35.47
C GLY A 39 19.76 -12.30 -36.46
N GLY A 40 20.52 -11.31 -36.00
CA GLY A 40 21.09 -10.28 -36.87
C GLY A 40 22.27 -10.81 -37.71
N SER A 41 22.38 -10.33 -38.94
CA SER A 41 23.53 -10.59 -39.81
C SER A 41 24.71 -9.68 -39.47
N LEU A 42 25.93 -10.19 -39.63
CA LEU A 42 27.16 -9.43 -39.44
C LEU A 42 27.61 -8.89 -40.80
N SER A 43 27.35 -7.62 -41.06
CA SER A 43 27.95 -6.86 -42.17
C SER A 43 29.07 -5.96 -41.65
N ASP A 44 29.89 -5.42 -42.55
CA ASP A 44 30.98 -4.52 -42.18
C ASP A 44 30.46 -3.23 -41.52
N GLU A 45 29.30 -2.72 -41.96
CA GLU A 45 28.64 -1.56 -41.37
C GLU A 45 28.16 -1.85 -39.94
N VAL A 46 27.58 -3.04 -39.70
CA VAL A 46 27.14 -3.45 -38.36
C VAL A 46 28.33 -3.63 -37.43
N LEU A 47 29.44 -4.17 -37.94
CA LEU A 47 30.69 -4.30 -37.19
C LEU A 47 31.29 -2.92 -36.87
N ASP A 48 31.27 -1.99 -37.80
CA ASP A 48 31.67 -0.59 -37.57
C ASP A 48 30.85 0.04 -36.45
N GLU A 49 29.54 -0.15 -36.46
CA GLU A 49 28.68 0.36 -35.39
C GLU A 49 28.98 -0.30 -34.04
N ILE A 50 29.24 -1.61 -34.03
CA ILE A 50 29.60 -2.35 -32.82
C ILE A 50 30.93 -1.86 -32.24
N PHE A 51 31.91 -1.53 -33.08
CA PHE A 51 33.24 -1.08 -32.66
C PHE A 51 33.28 0.39 -32.26
N TYR A 52 32.64 1.28 -33.03
CA TYR A 52 32.90 2.72 -32.94
C TYR A 52 31.73 3.53 -32.38
N THR A 53 30.54 2.96 -32.24
CA THR A 53 29.42 3.68 -31.61
C THR A 53 29.63 3.75 -30.10
N ASP A 54 29.40 4.91 -29.49
CA ASP A 54 29.42 5.04 -28.04
C ASP A 54 28.33 4.18 -27.36
N ALA A 55 28.48 3.92 -26.06
CA ALA A 55 27.57 3.04 -25.33
C ALA A 55 26.11 3.54 -25.33
N SER A 56 25.91 4.85 -25.24
CA SER A 56 24.59 5.49 -25.16
C SER A 56 23.88 5.45 -26.51
N ALA A 57 24.55 5.80 -27.61
CA ALA A 57 23.98 5.71 -28.95
C ALA A 57 23.69 4.26 -29.36
N PHE A 58 24.59 3.32 -29.04
CA PHE A 58 24.33 1.89 -29.31
C PHE A 58 23.13 1.37 -28.50
N GLN A 59 22.99 1.78 -27.24
CA GLN A 59 21.83 1.43 -26.41
C GLN A 59 20.54 2.09 -26.91
N ALA A 60 20.60 3.32 -27.43
CA ALA A 60 19.43 3.97 -28.02
C ALA A 60 18.94 3.25 -29.29
N LYS A 61 19.88 2.74 -30.10
CA LYS A 61 19.59 2.03 -31.36
C LYS A 61 19.18 0.56 -31.13
N TYR A 62 19.94 -0.19 -30.34
CA TYR A 62 19.80 -1.64 -30.17
C TYR A 62 19.31 -2.08 -28.78
N GLY A 63 19.20 -1.17 -27.83
CA GLY A 63 18.79 -1.45 -26.44
C GLY A 63 17.29 -1.29 -26.17
N LYS A 64 16.50 -0.83 -27.14
CA LYS A 64 15.04 -0.72 -26.99
C LYS A 64 14.42 -2.11 -26.88
N ARG A 65 13.93 -2.45 -25.68
CA ARG A 65 13.16 -3.68 -25.47
C ARG A 65 11.83 -3.60 -26.21
N VAL A 66 11.76 -4.20 -27.39
CA VAL A 66 10.51 -4.34 -28.14
C VAL A 66 9.55 -5.21 -27.35
N THR A 67 8.33 -4.73 -27.19
CA THR A 67 7.25 -5.48 -26.54
C THR A 67 6.24 -5.85 -27.61
N TRP A 68 6.08 -7.14 -27.85
CA TRP A 68 5.14 -7.69 -28.80
C TRP A 68 3.82 -8.00 -28.09
N MET A 69 2.71 -7.75 -28.77
CA MET A 69 1.37 -8.02 -28.28
C MET A 69 0.57 -8.77 -29.34
N GLU A 70 -0.21 -9.76 -28.92
CA GLU A 70 -1.18 -10.44 -29.78
C GLU A 70 -2.50 -9.65 -29.81
N THR A 71 -2.88 -9.18 -30.99
CA THR A 71 -4.14 -8.45 -31.23
C THR A 71 -5.03 -9.23 -32.18
N GLU A 72 -6.29 -8.81 -32.35
CA GLU A 72 -7.19 -9.41 -33.35
C GLU A 72 -6.61 -9.35 -34.77
N ASN A 73 -5.78 -8.34 -35.05
CA ASN A 73 -5.10 -8.13 -36.33
C ASN A 73 -3.69 -8.77 -36.37
N GLY A 74 -3.44 -9.75 -35.50
CA GLY A 74 -2.18 -10.48 -35.38
C GLY A 74 -1.15 -9.81 -34.46
N ARG A 75 0.07 -10.35 -34.49
CA ARG A 75 1.16 -9.95 -33.61
C ARG A 75 1.77 -8.63 -34.05
N ARG A 76 1.70 -7.60 -33.18
CA ARG A 76 2.21 -6.25 -33.45
C ARG A 76 3.08 -5.71 -32.31
N LYS A 77 3.94 -4.73 -32.61
CA LYS A 77 4.73 -4.06 -31.57
C LYS A 77 3.84 -3.09 -30.78
N ALA A 78 3.98 -3.07 -29.46
CA ALA A 78 3.25 -2.14 -28.60
C ALA A 78 3.49 -0.66 -28.97
N GLU A 79 4.68 -0.31 -29.47
CA GLU A 79 4.99 1.04 -29.96
C GLU A 79 4.18 1.39 -31.21
N GLU A 80 4.06 0.46 -32.17
CA GLU A 80 3.26 0.65 -33.39
C GLU A 80 1.76 0.79 -33.06
N LEU A 81 1.28 0.05 -32.06
CA LEU A 81 -0.10 0.20 -31.56
C LEU A 81 -0.30 1.56 -30.89
N TYR A 82 0.68 2.02 -30.10
CA TYR A 82 0.59 3.30 -29.39
C TYR A 82 0.70 4.51 -30.31
N ALA A 83 1.47 4.41 -31.40
CA ALA A 83 1.68 5.49 -32.35
C ALA A 83 0.37 6.07 -32.92
N LYS A 84 -0.67 5.24 -33.04
CA LYS A 84 -2.02 5.66 -33.46
C LYS A 84 -2.69 6.65 -32.50
N TYR A 85 -2.33 6.60 -31.21
CA TYR A 85 -2.93 7.42 -30.16
C TYR A 85 -2.03 8.57 -29.72
N ALA A 86 -0.74 8.55 -30.07
CA ALA A 86 0.27 9.48 -29.54
C ALA A 86 -0.04 10.96 -29.81
N SER A 87 -0.80 11.26 -30.86
CA SER A 87 -1.24 12.61 -31.24
C SER A 87 -2.56 13.06 -30.58
N HIS A 88 -3.25 12.19 -29.85
CA HIS A 88 -4.56 12.50 -29.28
C HIS A 88 -4.45 13.19 -27.93
N GLU A 89 -5.39 14.10 -27.66
CA GLU A 89 -5.51 14.77 -26.37
C GLU A 89 -5.85 13.76 -25.26
N HIS A 90 -5.29 13.95 -24.07
CA HIS A 90 -5.48 13.11 -22.87
C HIS A 90 -4.99 11.64 -22.94
N VAL A 91 -4.25 11.26 -23.99
CA VAL A 91 -3.64 9.93 -24.09
C VAL A 91 -2.67 9.66 -22.93
N LYS A 92 -2.71 8.45 -22.37
CA LYS A 92 -1.78 8.04 -21.31
C LYS A 92 -0.40 7.78 -21.91
N SER A 93 0.65 7.99 -21.10
CA SER A 93 2.02 7.77 -21.55
C SER A 93 2.24 6.33 -22.05
N TYR A 94 3.16 6.16 -23.00
CA TYR A 94 3.52 4.85 -23.55
C TYR A 94 3.82 3.80 -22.45
N SER A 95 4.49 4.22 -21.37
CA SER A 95 4.80 3.34 -20.23
C SER A 95 3.54 2.78 -19.55
N VAL A 96 2.54 3.63 -19.33
CA VAL A 96 1.24 3.23 -18.75
C VAL A 96 0.49 2.33 -19.73
N PHE A 97 0.37 2.74 -20.99
CA PHE A 97 -0.27 1.97 -22.05
C PHE A 97 0.33 0.55 -22.17
N ARG A 98 1.66 0.46 -22.27
CA ARG A 98 2.38 -0.82 -22.35
C ARG A 98 2.14 -1.70 -21.13
N THR A 99 2.14 -1.12 -19.93
CA THR A 99 1.89 -1.87 -18.67
C THR A 99 0.47 -2.43 -18.65
N ARG A 100 -0.50 -1.64 -19.12
CA ARG A 100 -1.90 -2.03 -19.28
C ARG A 100 -2.07 -3.17 -20.28
N LEU A 101 -1.44 -3.08 -21.45
CA LEU A 101 -1.44 -4.15 -22.45
C LEU A 101 -0.87 -5.46 -21.90
N LYS A 102 0.25 -5.42 -21.16
CA LYS A 102 0.81 -6.61 -20.50
C LYS A 102 -0.12 -7.20 -19.44
N SER A 103 -0.95 -6.39 -18.79
CA SER A 103 -1.96 -6.89 -17.87
C SER A 103 -3.11 -7.58 -18.62
N LEU A 104 -3.48 -7.07 -19.81
CA LEU A 104 -4.50 -7.67 -20.66
C LEU A 104 -4.02 -8.98 -21.28
N GLU A 105 -2.78 -9.06 -21.76
CA GLU A 105 -2.19 -10.28 -22.31
C GLU A 105 -2.32 -11.49 -21.36
N LYS A 106 -2.29 -11.27 -20.04
CA LYS A 106 -2.50 -12.35 -19.06
C LYS A 106 -3.94 -12.84 -18.92
N ARG A 107 -4.92 -12.09 -19.43
CA ARG A 107 -6.35 -12.23 -19.11
C ARG A 107 -7.23 -12.33 -20.35
N SER A 108 -6.80 -11.77 -21.47
CA SER A 108 -7.54 -11.62 -22.72
C SER A 108 -6.56 -11.60 -23.89
N ILE A 109 -6.47 -12.72 -24.60
CA ILE A 109 -5.78 -12.85 -25.88
C ILE A 109 -6.81 -13.45 -26.86
N PRO A 110 -7.01 -12.86 -28.05
CA PRO A 110 -6.37 -11.64 -28.56
C PRO A 110 -6.86 -10.36 -27.84
N ILE A 111 -6.01 -9.32 -27.81
CA ILE A 111 -6.41 -7.99 -27.30
C ILE A 111 -7.27 -7.29 -28.36
N THR A 112 -8.47 -6.87 -27.97
CA THR A 112 -9.46 -6.23 -28.86
C THR A 112 -9.17 -4.74 -29.07
N GLN A 113 -9.71 -4.16 -30.13
CA GLN A 113 -9.56 -2.72 -30.40
C GLN A 113 -10.11 -1.85 -29.24
N GLU A 114 -11.29 -2.20 -28.69
CA GLU A 114 -11.87 -1.51 -27.53
C GLU A 114 -10.94 -1.53 -26.31
N GLN A 115 -10.23 -2.64 -26.09
CA GLN A 115 -9.26 -2.77 -25.00
C GLN A 115 -8.01 -1.92 -25.24
N LEU A 116 -7.58 -1.75 -26.50
CA LEU A 116 -6.50 -0.83 -26.85
C LEU A 116 -6.91 0.62 -26.57
N ASP A 117 -8.12 1.02 -26.97
CA ASP A 117 -8.65 2.37 -26.75
C ASP A 117 -8.76 2.65 -25.24
N LYS A 118 -9.34 1.72 -24.47
CA LYS A 118 -9.38 1.81 -23.01
C LYS A 118 -7.97 1.90 -22.41
N ALA A 119 -7.01 1.12 -22.89
CA ALA A 119 -5.64 1.19 -22.39
C ALA A 119 -4.99 2.56 -22.66
N ALA A 120 -5.30 3.19 -23.79
CA ALA A 120 -4.75 4.48 -24.21
C ALA A 120 -5.39 5.67 -23.47
N PHE A 121 -6.71 5.66 -23.25
CA PHE A 121 -7.42 6.87 -22.80
C PHE A 121 -7.93 6.81 -21.35
N SER A 122 -8.27 5.62 -20.83
CA SER A 122 -8.91 5.51 -19.50
C SER A 122 -8.06 6.10 -18.37
N THR A 123 -8.71 6.69 -17.37
CA THR A 123 -8.03 7.11 -16.14
C THR A 123 -7.48 5.90 -15.37
N GLN A 124 -6.60 6.12 -14.39
CA GLN A 124 -6.13 5.03 -13.54
C GLN A 124 -7.28 4.39 -12.75
N ALA A 125 -8.24 5.19 -12.26
CA ALA A 125 -9.40 4.72 -11.52
C ALA A 125 -10.35 3.88 -12.39
N ASP A 126 -10.56 4.29 -13.64
CA ASP A 126 -11.39 3.55 -14.59
C ASP A 126 -10.75 2.23 -14.97
N TRP A 127 -9.47 2.26 -15.33
CA TRP A 127 -8.70 1.06 -15.63
C TRP A 127 -8.72 0.04 -14.48
N ILE A 128 -8.55 0.51 -13.24
CA ILE A 128 -8.61 -0.33 -12.04
C ILE A 128 -10.02 -0.89 -11.82
N THR A 129 -11.06 -0.13 -12.17
CA THR A 129 -12.44 -0.60 -12.06
C THR A 129 -12.71 -1.72 -13.06
N ASP A 130 -12.39 -1.49 -14.32
CA ASP A 130 -12.77 -2.38 -15.41
C ASP A 130 -11.91 -3.64 -15.43
N HIS A 131 -10.59 -3.46 -15.34
CA HIS A 131 -9.60 -4.52 -15.47
C HIS A 131 -8.98 -4.96 -14.14
N GLY A 132 -9.34 -4.35 -13.01
CA GLY A 132 -9.01 -4.82 -11.67
C GLY A 132 -7.57 -4.57 -11.20
N GLY A 133 -7.42 -3.89 -10.07
CA GLY A 133 -6.29 -4.06 -9.14
C GLY A 133 -6.53 -5.28 -8.24
N GLY A 134 -5.47 -6.02 -7.88
CA GLY A 134 -5.58 -7.35 -7.24
C GLY A 134 -6.55 -7.48 -6.05
N ARG A 135 -7.07 -8.70 -5.85
CA ARG A 135 -8.07 -9.16 -4.85
C ARG A 135 -9.53 -8.69 -5.08
N ARG A 136 -10.00 -8.54 -6.32
CA ARG A 136 -11.43 -8.34 -6.62
C ARG A 136 -12.17 -9.66 -6.85
N LYS A 137 -13.43 -9.73 -6.43
CA LYS A 137 -14.34 -10.86 -6.66
C LYS A 137 -15.21 -10.56 -7.89
N LYS A 138 -15.32 -11.53 -8.80
CA LYS A 138 -16.30 -11.47 -9.89
C LYS A 138 -17.71 -11.29 -9.31
N PHE A 139 -18.53 -10.52 -10.00
CA PHE A 139 -19.90 -10.24 -9.63
C PHE A 139 -20.81 -10.62 -10.80
N VAL A 140 -21.95 -11.24 -10.54
CA VAL A 140 -22.96 -11.55 -11.55
C VAL A 140 -24.23 -10.84 -11.12
N TYR A 141 -24.80 -10.06 -12.03
CA TYR A 141 -26.12 -9.46 -11.83
C TYR A 141 -27.17 -10.33 -12.49
N ASP A 142 -28.12 -10.81 -11.70
CA ASP A 142 -29.25 -11.65 -12.09
C ASP A 142 -30.60 -11.05 -11.69
N GLY A 143 -30.62 -9.79 -11.24
CA GLY A 143 -31.83 -9.10 -10.79
C GLY A 143 -32.78 -8.68 -11.92
N GLU A 144 -33.98 -8.26 -11.53
CA GLU A 144 -35.07 -7.80 -12.39
C GLU A 144 -35.09 -6.28 -12.59
N LEU A 145 -34.40 -5.50 -11.74
CA LEU A 145 -34.46 -4.03 -11.78
C LEU A 145 -33.76 -3.43 -13.00
N TYR A 146 -32.69 -4.06 -13.49
CA TYR A 146 -31.93 -3.65 -14.66
C TYR A 146 -31.77 -4.82 -15.65
N PRO A 147 -32.84 -5.28 -16.31
CA PRO A 147 -32.84 -6.52 -17.08
C PRO A 147 -31.82 -6.50 -18.23
N ASP A 148 -31.60 -5.34 -18.87
CA ASP A 148 -30.63 -5.15 -19.95
C ASP A 148 -29.16 -5.25 -19.48
N HIS A 149 -28.92 -5.19 -18.17
CA HIS A 149 -27.61 -5.24 -17.56
C HIS A 149 -27.30 -6.58 -16.88
N ARG A 150 -28.09 -7.62 -17.14
CA ARG A 150 -27.82 -8.98 -16.65
C ARG A 150 -26.50 -9.51 -17.21
N GLY A 151 -25.76 -10.21 -16.34
CA GLY A 151 -24.53 -10.89 -16.75
C GLY A 151 -23.36 -10.71 -15.79
N GLY A 152 -22.19 -11.14 -16.28
CA GLY A 152 -20.95 -11.18 -15.50
C GLY A 152 -20.16 -9.87 -15.58
N TYR A 153 -19.77 -9.37 -14.41
CA TYR A 153 -18.93 -8.19 -14.24
C TYR A 153 -17.64 -8.54 -13.51
N SER A 154 -16.58 -7.77 -13.78
CA SER A 154 -15.28 -7.96 -13.12
C SER A 154 -15.35 -7.70 -11.61
N ALA A 155 -16.26 -6.83 -11.16
CA ALA A 155 -16.60 -6.55 -9.77
C ALA A 155 -17.96 -5.84 -9.67
N PHE A 156 -18.52 -5.77 -8.45
CA PHE A 156 -19.75 -5.02 -8.18
C PHE A 156 -19.65 -3.54 -8.59
N THR A 157 -18.51 -2.89 -8.36
CA THR A 157 -18.29 -1.50 -8.81
C THR A 157 -18.38 -1.32 -10.32
N SER A 158 -18.03 -2.36 -11.09
CA SER A 158 -18.06 -2.31 -12.55
C SER A 158 -19.49 -2.39 -13.06
N PHE A 159 -20.32 -3.22 -12.42
CA PHE A 159 -21.77 -3.20 -12.61
C PHE A 159 -22.36 -1.82 -12.28
N LEU A 160 -22.00 -1.23 -11.14
CA LEU A 160 -22.49 0.11 -10.77
C LEU A 160 -22.14 1.20 -11.79
N LYS A 161 -21.02 1.08 -12.51
CA LYS A 161 -20.71 1.99 -13.62
C LYS A 161 -21.60 1.75 -14.84
N ALA A 162 -21.89 0.50 -15.16
CA ALA A 162 -22.72 0.14 -16.30
C ALA A 162 -24.14 0.71 -16.17
N ILE A 163 -24.64 0.84 -14.94
CA ILE A 163 -25.96 1.44 -14.63
C ILE A 163 -25.87 2.93 -14.19
N ASP A 164 -24.72 3.57 -14.36
CA ASP A 164 -24.44 4.98 -13.99
C ASP A 164 -24.69 5.36 -12.51
N ARG A 165 -24.43 4.43 -11.58
CA ARG A 165 -24.60 4.62 -10.12
C ARG A 165 -23.30 4.45 -9.33
N TYR A 166 -22.17 4.77 -9.96
CA TYR A 166 -20.85 4.61 -9.35
C TYR A 166 -20.61 5.56 -8.15
N SER A 167 -21.27 6.71 -8.13
CA SER A 167 -21.23 7.67 -7.01
C SER A 167 -21.75 7.04 -5.72
N GLU A 168 -22.75 6.14 -5.81
CA GLU A 168 -23.40 5.47 -4.67
C GLU A 168 -22.62 4.24 -4.15
N ARG A 169 -21.45 3.93 -4.74
CA ARG A 169 -20.72 2.68 -4.50
C ARG A 169 -20.48 2.36 -3.03
N GLU A 170 -20.19 3.34 -2.18
CA GLU A 170 -19.84 3.08 -0.77
C GLU A 170 -21.05 2.56 0.02
N MET A 171 -22.19 3.21 -0.18
CA MET A 171 -23.47 2.84 0.41
C MET A 171 -23.94 1.47 -0.11
N LEU A 172 -23.95 1.29 -1.44
CA LEU A 172 -24.40 0.04 -2.05
C LEU A 172 -23.48 -1.14 -1.68
N HIS A 173 -22.17 -0.91 -1.55
CA HIS A 173 -21.23 -1.92 -1.02
C HIS A 173 -21.52 -2.30 0.42
N ALA A 174 -21.90 -1.35 1.27
CA ALA A 174 -22.27 -1.63 2.65
C ALA A 174 -23.54 -2.51 2.72
N ARG A 175 -24.56 -2.20 1.91
CA ARG A 175 -25.78 -3.02 1.80
C ARG A 175 -25.49 -4.42 1.24
N LEU A 176 -24.63 -4.53 0.22
CA LEU A 176 -24.19 -5.81 -0.33
C LEU A 176 -23.44 -6.66 0.71
N LYS A 177 -22.57 -6.04 1.52
CA LYS A 177 -21.87 -6.71 2.63
C LYS A 177 -22.84 -7.16 3.72
N ALA A 178 -23.94 -6.44 3.90
CA ALA A 178 -25.03 -6.81 4.80
C ALA A 178 -25.95 -7.91 4.24
N LYS A 179 -25.67 -8.43 3.02
CA LYS A 179 -26.41 -9.50 2.34
C LYS A 179 -27.87 -9.16 2.00
N TRP A 180 -28.14 -7.91 1.64
CA TRP A 180 -29.42 -7.54 1.04
C TRP A 180 -29.57 -8.18 -0.35
N ALA A 181 -30.81 -8.40 -0.80
CA ALA A 181 -31.05 -8.83 -2.17
C ALA A 181 -30.63 -7.72 -3.14
N ILE A 182 -30.13 -8.09 -4.31
CA ILE A 182 -29.48 -7.13 -5.21
C ILE A 182 -30.44 -6.05 -5.71
N ASP A 183 -31.70 -6.39 -5.99
CA ASP A 183 -32.69 -5.42 -6.42
C ASP A 183 -33.13 -4.50 -5.27
N ASP A 184 -33.23 -5.01 -4.03
CA ASP A 184 -33.51 -4.17 -2.85
C ASP A 184 -32.38 -3.17 -2.59
N ILE A 185 -31.11 -3.58 -2.81
CA ILE A 185 -29.95 -2.70 -2.68
C ILE A 185 -30.08 -1.51 -3.61
N LEU A 186 -30.52 -1.76 -4.84
CA LEU A 186 -30.58 -0.80 -5.93
C LEU A 186 -31.86 0.04 -5.91
N ALA A 187 -33.01 -0.52 -5.54
CA ALA A 187 -34.29 0.19 -5.50
C ALA A 187 -34.34 1.23 -4.37
N GLU A 188 -33.63 1.00 -3.27
CA GLU A 188 -33.69 1.87 -2.11
C GLU A 188 -32.81 3.13 -2.31
N PRO A 189 -33.36 4.36 -2.17
CA PRO A 189 -32.59 5.58 -2.38
C PRO A 189 -31.43 5.75 -1.38
N PRO A 190 -30.39 6.52 -1.73
CA PRO A 190 -29.36 6.92 -0.78
C PRO A 190 -29.97 7.81 0.30
N MET A 191 -29.57 7.57 1.55
CA MET A 191 -29.98 8.35 2.72
C MET A 191 -29.52 9.80 2.50
N SER A 192 -30.46 10.75 2.44
CA SER A 192 -30.13 12.17 2.49
C SER A 192 -29.87 12.59 3.94
N ASP A 193 -28.91 13.49 4.15
CA ASP A 193 -28.81 14.21 5.41
C ASP A 193 -30.15 14.93 5.66
N GLY A 194 -30.84 14.58 6.76
CA GLY A 194 -32.17 15.09 7.10
C GLY A 194 -33.33 14.10 6.90
N ALA A 195 -33.07 12.87 6.45
CA ALA A 195 -34.11 11.84 6.37
C ALA A 195 -34.77 11.58 7.75
N PRO A 196 -36.10 11.38 7.80
CA PRO A 196 -36.81 11.17 9.05
C PRO A 196 -36.43 9.83 9.68
N GLY A 197 -36.31 9.82 11.00
CA GLY A 197 -36.26 8.58 11.77
C GLY A 197 -37.66 8.12 12.17
N TYR A 198 -37.77 6.85 12.55
CA TYR A 198 -39.03 6.21 12.91
C TYR A 198 -38.92 5.58 14.29
N ILE A 199 -39.93 5.80 15.12
CA ILE A 199 -40.24 4.96 16.27
C ILE A 199 -41.32 3.99 15.84
N TYR A 200 -41.08 2.70 16.06
CA TYR A 200 -41.99 1.63 15.65
C TYR A 200 -42.26 0.67 16.80
N ARG A 201 -43.38 -0.03 16.69
CA ARG A 201 -43.82 -1.07 17.59
C ARG A 201 -43.97 -2.37 16.81
N ILE A 202 -43.44 -3.47 17.36
CA ILE A 202 -43.71 -4.82 16.89
C ILE A 202 -44.55 -5.52 17.96
N THR A 203 -45.73 -6.01 17.59
CA THR A 203 -46.63 -6.74 18.48
C THR A 203 -46.64 -8.22 18.11
N ASP A 204 -46.32 -9.08 19.07
CA ASP A 204 -46.59 -10.52 18.94
C ASP A 204 -48.07 -10.78 19.22
N ARG A 205 -48.83 -11.13 18.18
CA ARG A 205 -50.28 -11.36 18.26
C ARG A 205 -50.66 -12.57 19.12
N ARG A 206 -49.74 -13.52 19.34
CA ARG A 206 -50.00 -14.69 20.17
C ARG A 206 -50.00 -14.34 21.65
N THR A 207 -49.04 -13.51 22.07
CA THR A 207 -48.81 -13.19 23.49
C THR A 207 -49.33 -11.82 23.90
N GLY A 208 -49.66 -10.97 22.92
CA GLY A 208 -50.01 -9.56 23.13
C GLY A 208 -48.82 -8.68 23.53
N LYS A 209 -47.62 -9.25 23.66
CA LYS A 209 -46.43 -8.50 24.09
C LYS A 209 -45.90 -7.65 22.93
N ALA A 210 -45.46 -6.45 23.28
CA ALA A 210 -44.94 -5.49 22.33
C ALA A 210 -43.44 -5.22 22.53
N TYR A 211 -42.77 -4.89 21.44
CA TYR A 211 -41.41 -4.34 21.37
C TYR A 211 -41.49 -2.95 20.75
N VAL A 212 -40.89 -1.94 21.39
CA VAL A 212 -40.67 -0.64 20.78
C VAL A 212 -39.22 -0.56 20.32
N GLY A 213 -38.99 -0.08 19.11
CA GLY A 213 -37.65 0.15 18.58
C GLY A 213 -37.60 1.46 17.80
N LEU A 214 -36.38 1.90 17.53
CA LEU A 214 -36.10 3.05 16.69
C LEU A 214 -35.29 2.64 15.45
N THR A 215 -35.43 3.38 14.35
CA THR A 215 -34.72 3.12 13.09
C THR A 215 -34.65 4.38 12.23
N VAL A 216 -33.58 4.52 11.45
CA VAL A 216 -33.49 5.53 10.38
C VAL A 216 -33.82 4.97 9.00
N ASN A 217 -34.03 3.64 8.90
CA ASN A 217 -34.59 2.99 7.72
C ASN A 217 -36.10 2.82 7.90
N ARG A 218 -36.84 2.58 6.81
CA ARG A 218 -38.27 2.27 6.88
C ARG A 218 -38.55 1.09 7.84
N PRO A 219 -39.54 1.17 8.74
CA PRO A 219 -39.80 0.14 9.76
C PRO A 219 -39.97 -1.29 9.22
N GLU A 220 -40.48 -1.45 7.99
CA GLU A 220 -40.70 -2.75 7.34
C GLU A 220 -39.37 -3.46 7.07
N ILE A 221 -38.36 -2.72 6.61
CA ILE A 221 -37.00 -3.21 6.40
C ILE A 221 -36.41 -3.64 7.74
N ARG A 222 -36.61 -2.82 8.78
CA ARG A 222 -36.09 -3.10 10.12
C ARG A 222 -36.72 -4.36 10.70
N LEU A 223 -38.02 -4.59 10.48
CA LEU A 223 -38.70 -5.84 10.82
C LEU A 223 -38.06 -7.04 10.12
N GLY A 224 -37.80 -6.95 8.80
CA GLY A 224 -37.09 -8.00 8.06
C GLY A 224 -35.70 -8.31 8.64
N GLN A 225 -34.95 -7.28 9.04
CA GLN A 225 -33.67 -7.45 9.73
C GLN A 225 -33.81 -8.16 11.08
N HIS A 226 -34.88 -7.90 11.84
CA HIS A 226 -35.15 -8.62 13.09
C HIS A 226 -35.37 -10.11 12.86
N PHE A 227 -36.14 -10.51 11.83
CA PHE A 227 -36.30 -11.91 11.46
C PHE A 227 -34.98 -12.57 11.04
N LEU A 228 -34.18 -11.89 10.21
CA LEU A 228 -32.88 -12.40 9.79
C LEU A 228 -31.92 -12.60 10.98
N MET A 229 -31.92 -11.67 11.93
CA MET A 229 -31.10 -11.76 13.14
C MET A 229 -31.63 -12.84 14.10
N ALA A 230 -32.95 -13.02 14.18
CA ALA A 230 -33.56 -14.10 14.94
C ALA A 230 -33.13 -15.48 14.41
N ALA A 231 -33.17 -15.68 13.09
CA ALA A 231 -32.71 -16.91 12.43
C ALA A 231 -31.22 -17.20 12.65
N LYS A 232 -30.40 -16.17 12.88
CA LYS A 232 -28.96 -16.29 13.20
C LYS A 232 -28.67 -16.47 14.70
N GLY A 233 -29.69 -16.67 15.53
CA GLY A 233 -29.51 -16.88 16.98
C GLY A 233 -29.37 -15.58 17.78
N GLY A 234 -29.97 -14.47 17.33
CA GLY A 234 -29.99 -13.21 18.08
C GLY A 234 -30.53 -13.37 19.50
N ALA A 235 -29.88 -12.69 20.46
CA ALA A 235 -30.10 -12.89 21.89
C ALA A 235 -31.27 -12.09 22.51
N SER A 236 -31.93 -11.20 21.76
CA SER A 236 -33.02 -10.37 22.30
C SER A 236 -34.31 -11.18 22.54
N LEU A 237 -35.16 -10.74 23.47
CA LEU A 237 -36.47 -11.37 23.71
C LEU A 237 -37.38 -11.32 22.49
N LEU A 238 -37.32 -10.23 21.71
CA LEU A 238 -38.01 -10.16 20.42
C LEU A 238 -37.51 -11.24 19.45
N HIS A 239 -36.19 -11.48 19.38
CA HIS A 239 -35.62 -12.52 18.52
C HIS A 239 -35.97 -13.93 18.99
N GLN A 240 -36.10 -14.14 20.30
CA GLN A 240 -36.60 -15.40 20.86
C GLN A 240 -38.06 -15.62 20.44
N ALA A 241 -38.93 -14.64 20.68
CA ALA A 241 -40.33 -14.71 20.27
C ALA A 241 -40.48 -14.97 18.76
N MET A 242 -39.68 -14.32 17.92
CA MET A 242 -39.68 -14.51 16.46
C MET A 242 -39.17 -15.88 16.00
N ARG A 243 -38.39 -16.60 16.82
CA ARG A 243 -38.04 -17.99 16.53
C ARG A 243 -39.14 -18.95 16.93
N ASP A 244 -39.86 -18.63 18.00
CA ASP A 244 -40.92 -19.47 18.56
C ASP A 244 -42.25 -19.31 17.81
N GLY A 245 -42.38 -18.29 16.95
CA GLY A 245 -43.59 -17.98 16.20
C GLY A 245 -43.35 -17.73 14.71
N GLU A 246 -44.40 -17.90 13.91
CA GLU A 246 -44.34 -17.59 12.47
C GLU A 246 -44.30 -16.08 12.19
N PRO A 247 -43.69 -15.63 11.08
CA PRO A 247 -43.61 -14.21 10.72
C PRO A 247 -44.96 -13.49 10.66
N ARG A 248 -46.03 -14.17 10.27
CA ARG A 248 -47.40 -13.62 10.19
C ARG A 248 -47.99 -13.23 11.55
N ASN A 249 -47.42 -13.72 12.65
CA ASN A 249 -47.87 -13.41 14.00
C ASN A 249 -47.35 -12.06 14.52
N PHE A 250 -46.42 -11.42 13.80
CA PHE A 250 -45.84 -10.14 14.22
C PHE A 250 -46.44 -8.99 13.41
N ALA A 251 -47.15 -8.10 14.10
CA ALA A 251 -47.67 -6.87 13.51
C ALA A 251 -46.68 -5.72 13.74
N LEU A 252 -46.50 -4.87 12.73
CA LEU A 252 -45.65 -3.69 12.78
C LEU A 252 -46.51 -2.44 12.71
N ASP A 253 -46.34 -1.54 13.67
CA ASP A 253 -47.01 -0.25 13.74
C ASP A 253 -45.95 0.86 13.79
N VAL A 254 -46.12 1.92 13.01
CA VAL A 254 -45.28 3.13 13.12
C VAL A 254 -45.90 4.05 14.16
N LEU A 255 -45.17 4.29 15.26
CA LEU A 255 -45.63 5.11 16.37
C LEU A 255 -45.38 6.60 16.13
N GLU A 256 -44.21 6.94 15.57
CA GLU A 256 -43.81 8.33 15.37
C GLU A 256 -42.77 8.44 14.25
N VAL A 257 -42.82 9.55 13.51
CA VAL A 257 -41.82 9.97 12.54
C VAL A 257 -41.12 11.21 13.08
N VAL A 258 -39.80 11.13 13.30
CA VAL A 258 -38.98 12.17 13.92
C VAL A 258 -38.05 12.79 12.88
N GLU A 259 -38.28 14.06 12.55
CA GLU A 259 -37.41 14.82 11.66
C GLU A 259 -36.14 15.33 12.38
N GLY A 260 -34.97 15.32 11.72
CA GLY A 260 -33.76 15.98 12.22
C GLY A 260 -32.73 15.10 12.96
N GLY A 261 -32.73 13.78 12.77
CA GLY A 261 -31.59 12.90 13.08
C GLY A 261 -31.59 12.16 14.43
N GLU A 262 -30.47 11.48 14.74
CA GLU A 262 -30.36 10.43 15.77
C GLU A 262 -30.59 10.88 17.22
N GLY A 263 -30.43 12.18 17.52
CA GLY A 263 -30.46 12.71 18.89
C GLY A 263 -31.82 12.57 19.57
N ARG A 264 -32.90 12.93 18.87
CA ARG A 264 -34.28 12.88 19.40
C ARG A 264 -34.86 11.47 19.42
N LEU A 265 -34.43 10.59 18.51
CA LEU A 265 -34.98 9.23 18.39
C LEU A 265 -34.80 8.40 19.67
N ALA A 266 -33.66 8.54 20.34
CA ALA A 266 -33.39 7.80 21.57
C ALA A 266 -34.31 8.24 22.73
N GLU A 267 -34.57 9.55 22.84
CA GLU A 267 -35.47 10.11 23.87
C GLU A 267 -36.91 9.64 23.62
N ARG A 268 -37.38 9.72 22.36
CA ARG A 268 -38.72 9.27 21.97
C ARG A 268 -38.94 7.77 22.14
N GLU A 269 -37.94 6.94 21.85
CA GLU A 269 -38.02 5.48 22.13
C GLU A 269 -38.25 5.21 23.61
N ILE A 270 -37.53 5.90 24.51
CA ILE A 270 -37.68 5.74 25.96
C ILE A 270 -39.10 6.12 26.40
N GLU A 271 -39.62 7.24 25.90
CA GLU A 271 -40.97 7.71 26.21
C GLU A 271 -42.04 6.71 25.75
N TRP A 272 -41.96 6.24 24.50
CA TRP A 272 -42.91 5.25 23.98
C TRP A 272 -42.84 3.91 24.70
N MET A 273 -41.65 3.48 25.11
CA MET A 273 -41.47 2.29 25.93
C MET A 273 -42.15 2.42 27.30
N ALA A 274 -42.07 3.60 27.91
CA ALA A 274 -42.73 3.89 29.19
C ALA A 274 -44.25 3.93 29.03
N VAL A 275 -44.75 4.62 28.01
CA VAL A 275 -46.19 4.74 27.70
C VAL A 275 -46.83 3.39 27.42
N LEU A 276 -46.15 2.54 26.64
CA LEU A 276 -46.69 1.24 26.20
C LEU A 276 -46.30 0.07 27.11
N GLY A 277 -45.49 0.32 28.16
CA GLY A 277 -45.09 -0.69 29.12
C GLY A 277 -44.36 -1.89 28.50
N THR A 278 -43.50 -1.67 27.50
CA THR A 278 -42.90 -2.76 26.72
C THR A 278 -41.66 -3.38 27.35
N LEU A 279 -41.25 -2.93 28.53
CA LEU A 279 -40.12 -3.49 29.27
C LEU A 279 -40.48 -4.88 29.82
N HIS A 280 -39.55 -5.82 29.75
CA HIS A 280 -39.66 -7.11 30.41
C HIS A 280 -39.93 -6.92 31.91
N PRO A 281 -40.88 -7.67 32.52
CA PRO A 281 -41.56 -8.87 32.00
C PRO A 281 -42.81 -8.62 31.15
N LYS A 282 -43.33 -7.39 31.12
CA LYS A 282 -44.61 -7.06 30.48
C LYS A 282 -44.53 -6.94 28.96
N GLY A 283 -43.35 -6.64 28.41
CA GLY A 283 -43.09 -6.67 26.97
C GLY A 283 -41.78 -7.34 26.56
N LEU A 284 -41.34 -7.06 25.33
CA LEU A 284 -40.20 -7.70 24.67
C LEU A 284 -38.92 -6.84 24.69
N ASN A 285 -38.96 -5.62 25.23
CA ASN A 285 -37.76 -4.82 25.44
C ASN A 285 -37.01 -5.31 26.69
N THR A 286 -35.72 -5.63 26.56
CA THR A 286 -34.88 -6.11 27.69
C THR A 286 -34.22 -4.99 28.49
N ARG A 287 -34.09 -3.80 27.90
CA ARG A 287 -33.43 -2.62 28.48
C ARG A 287 -34.33 -1.43 28.24
N ALA A 288 -34.23 -0.38 29.06
CA ALA A 288 -35.05 0.83 29.01
C ALA A 288 -34.90 1.71 27.74
N GLY A 289 -34.40 1.18 26.61
CA GLY A 289 -34.25 1.90 25.34
C GLY A 289 -32.95 2.69 25.21
N GLY A 290 -32.77 3.35 24.06
CA GLY A 290 -31.82 4.44 23.84
C GLY A 290 -30.67 4.18 22.86
N GLN A 291 -30.76 3.22 21.92
CA GLN A 291 -29.67 2.96 20.94
C GLN A 291 -30.14 2.55 19.53
N ILE A 292 -29.72 3.31 18.52
CA ILE A 292 -29.67 2.85 17.12
C ILE A 292 -28.54 1.84 17.03
N GLY A 293 -28.89 0.56 16.84
CA GLY A 293 -27.92 -0.49 16.55
C GLY A 293 -27.17 -0.99 17.78
N SER A 294 -27.25 -2.30 18.00
CA SER A 294 -26.42 -3.01 18.96
C SER A 294 -24.95 -2.91 18.56
N TYR A 295 -24.27 -1.86 19.01
CA TYR A 295 -22.87 -1.92 19.38
C TYR A 295 -22.76 -1.31 20.76
N VAL A 296 -22.51 -2.16 21.76
CA VAL A 296 -22.02 -1.68 23.05
C VAL A 296 -20.64 -1.10 22.75
N GLY A 297 -20.59 0.19 22.39
CA GLY A 297 -19.33 0.89 22.26
C GLY A 297 -18.57 0.74 23.58
N ARG A 298 -17.26 0.50 23.52
CA ARG A 298 -16.43 0.27 24.70
C ARG A 298 -16.74 1.34 25.76
N PRO A 299 -17.16 0.97 26.98
CA PRO A 299 -17.34 1.93 28.07
C PRO A 299 -16.06 2.73 28.26
N ALA A 300 -16.19 3.99 28.63
CA ALA A 300 -15.08 4.89 28.81
C ALA A 300 -15.23 5.62 30.15
N GLU A 301 -14.14 5.71 30.89
CA GLU A 301 -14.06 6.56 32.08
C GLU A 301 -13.13 7.72 31.75
N TRP A 302 -13.56 8.94 32.09
CA TRP A 302 -12.77 10.14 31.91
C TRP A 302 -12.99 11.08 33.08
N ASP A 303 -11.92 11.35 33.84
CA ASP A 303 -11.93 12.29 34.98
C ASP A 303 -13.01 11.93 36.02
N GLY A 304 -13.09 10.63 36.38
CA GLY A 304 -14.10 10.07 37.30
C GLY A 304 -15.52 9.95 36.73
N ARG A 305 -15.79 10.51 35.55
CA ARG A 305 -17.09 10.38 34.86
C ARG A 305 -17.14 9.09 34.06
N HIS A 306 -18.23 8.34 34.24
CA HIS A 306 -18.47 7.09 33.54
C HIS A 306 -19.34 7.33 32.30
N PHE A 307 -18.84 6.94 31.14
CA PHE A 307 -19.53 7.02 29.86
C PHE A 307 -19.83 5.62 29.33
N ARG A 308 -21.07 5.41 28.89
CA ARG A 308 -21.50 4.13 28.30
C ARG A 308 -20.77 3.76 27.00
N SER A 309 -20.10 4.70 26.34
CA SER A 309 -19.24 4.43 25.19
C SER A 309 -18.21 5.53 24.93
N VAL A 310 -17.07 5.18 24.31
CA VAL A 310 -16.07 6.16 23.81
C VAL A 310 -16.71 7.17 22.84
N ALA A 311 -17.73 6.76 22.06
CA ALA A 311 -18.43 7.65 21.13
C ALA A 311 -19.27 8.71 21.86
N LEU A 312 -19.98 8.33 22.92
CA LEU A 312 -20.69 9.29 23.76
C LEU A 312 -19.73 10.25 24.45
N MET A 313 -18.67 9.72 25.05
CA MET A 313 -17.63 10.51 25.70
C MET A 313 -17.05 11.58 24.75
N ARG A 314 -16.70 11.21 23.51
CA ARG A 314 -16.24 12.15 22.47
C ARG A 314 -17.21 13.30 22.24
N ARG A 315 -18.49 13.00 22.01
CA ARG A 315 -19.53 14.00 21.71
C ARG A 315 -19.75 14.96 22.88
N VAL A 316 -19.83 14.43 24.11
CA VAL A 316 -20.05 15.22 25.32
C VAL A 316 -18.86 16.15 25.59
N LEU A 317 -17.65 15.59 25.64
CA LEU A 317 -16.45 16.37 25.90
C LEU A 317 -16.16 17.38 24.77
N SER A 318 -16.52 17.08 23.52
CA SER A 318 -16.38 18.00 22.38
C SER A 318 -17.23 19.26 22.57
N LYS A 319 -18.48 19.10 23.00
CA LYS A 319 -19.37 20.22 23.29
C LYS A 319 -18.90 21.05 24.50
N GLU A 320 -18.43 20.39 25.56
CA GLU A 320 -17.98 21.07 26.78
C GLU A 320 -16.66 21.84 26.58
N THR A 321 -15.72 21.28 25.83
CA THR A 321 -14.36 21.83 25.69
C THR A 321 -14.14 22.62 24.39
N GLY A 322 -15.03 22.49 23.41
CA GLY A 322 -14.84 23.02 22.06
C GLY A 322 -13.73 22.31 21.26
N LEU A 323 -13.22 21.18 21.75
CA LEU A 323 -12.20 20.38 21.07
C LEU A 323 -12.84 19.43 20.05
N PRO A 324 -12.22 19.21 18.88
CA PRO A 324 -12.70 18.21 17.92
C PRO A 324 -12.71 16.79 18.51
N GLU A 325 -13.73 15.99 18.17
CA GLU A 325 -13.90 14.62 18.69
C GLU A 325 -12.67 13.72 18.50
N HIS A 326 -11.96 13.86 17.37
CA HIS A 326 -10.76 13.08 17.07
C HIS A 326 -9.58 13.42 18.02
N VAL A 327 -9.48 14.67 18.50
CA VAL A 327 -8.46 15.08 19.47
C VAL A 327 -8.75 14.41 20.81
N ILE A 328 -10.01 14.43 21.24
CA ILE A 328 -10.47 13.82 22.49
C ILE A 328 -10.20 12.32 22.49
N GLU A 329 -10.53 11.63 21.39
CA GLU A 329 -10.27 10.21 21.25
C GLU A 329 -8.78 9.86 21.26
N SER A 330 -7.95 10.65 20.58
CA SER A 330 -6.50 10.45 20.58
C SER A 330 -5.92 10.58 21.98
N HIS A 331 -6.38 11.56 22.77
CA HIS A 331 -5.93 11.79 24.14
C HIS A 331 -6.42 10.70 25.10
N PHE A 332 -7.67 10.28 24.97
CA PHE A 332 -8.21 9.12 25.69
C PHE A 332 -7.41 7.84 25.44
N ARG A 333 -7.15 7.51 24.17
CA ARG A 333 -6.37 6.31 23.81
C ARG A 333 -4.93 6.36 24.32
N ALA A 334 -4.35 7.56 24.40
CA ALA A 334 -2.98 7.78 24.87
C ALA A 334 -2.88 7.99 26.39
N ASN A 335 -4.00 7.96 27.12
CA ASN A 335 -4.09 8.29 28.54
C ASN A 335 -3.42 9.63 28.89
N LYS A 336 -3.69 10.68 28.09
CA LYS A 336 -3.12 12.02 28.22
C LYS A 336 -4.22 13.03 28.54
N PRO A 337 -3.96 14.06 29.37
CA PRO A 337 -4.94 15.11 29.64
C PRO A 337 -5.35 15.85 28.36
N LEU A 338 -6.60 16.34 28.29
CA LEU A 338 -7.06 17.11 27.13
C LEU A 338 -6.26 18.42 27.00
N PRO A 339 -5.91 18.82 25.77
CA PRO A 339 -5.23 20.09 25.55
C PRO A 339 -6.22 21.25 25.69
N SER A 340 -5.76 22.42 26.13
CA SER A 340 -6.62 23.62 26.23
C SER A 340 -7.14 24.11 24.88
N LYS A 341 -6.40 23.84 23.79
CA LYS A 341 -6.80 24.14 22.41
C LYS A 341 -6.32 23.05 21.46
N ALA A 342 -7.12 22.73 20.45
CA ALA A 342 -6.71 21.83 19.39
C ALA A 342 -5.57 22.45 18.55
N ARG A 343 -4.57 21.64 18.19
CA ARG A 343 -3.49 22.07 17.32
C ARG A 343 -4.04 22.44 15.95
N ARG A 344 -3.89 23.70 15.56
CA ARG A 344 -4.22 24.15 14.19
C ARG A 344 -3.03 23.87 13.27
N HIS A 345 -3.31 23.40 12.06
CA HIS A 345 -2.30 23.39 11.01
C HIS A 345 -1.90 24.83 10.67
N SER A 346 -0.61 25.06 10.41
CA SER A 346 -0.15 26.37 9.95
C SER A 346 -0.83 26.72 8.63
N ARG A 347 -1.19 27.98 8.45
CA ARG A 347 -1.76 28.51 7.20
C ARG A 347 -0.69 28.82 6.14
N HIS A 348 0.58 28.59 6.45
CA HIS A 348 1.68 28.81 5.52
C HIS A 348 1.53 27.95 4.26
N ALA A 349 1.84 28.49 3.09
CA ALA A 349 1.70 27.78 1.81
C ALA A 349 2.51 26.47 1.77
N GLU A 350 3.66 26.45 2.45
CA GLU A 350 4.54 25.27 2.57
C GLU A 350 4.30 24.44 3.83
N ALA A 351 3.19 24.65 4.55
CA ALA A 351 2.89 23.89 5.75
C ALA A 351 2.86 22.38 5.45
N GLY A 352 3.84 21.65 6.02
CA GLY A 352 3.99 20.21 5.80
C GLY A 352 5.04 19.82 4.76
N SER A 353 5.72 20.76 4.10
CA SER A 353 6.91 20.45 3.30
C SER A 353 8.03 19.86 4.17
N LEU A 354 9.01 19.17 3.57
CA LEU A 354 10.15 18.62 4.32
C LEU A 354 10.92 19.74 5.03
N LEU A 355 11.15 20.86 4.34
CA LEU A 355 11.90 22.00 4.84
C LEU A 355 11.14 22.71 5.98
N PHE A 356 9.84 22.94 5.81
CA PHE A 356 8.98 23.52 6.85
C PHE A 356 8.92 22.65 8.12
N ARG A 357 8.88 21.32 7.97
CA ARG A 357 8.96 20.40 9.12
C ARG A 357 10.31 20.46 9.83
N GLN A 358 11.40 20.65 9.09
CA GLN A 358 12.74 20.78 9.66
C GLN A 358 12.88 22.08 10.45
N HIS A 359 12.40 23.21 9.90
CA HIS A 359 12.33 24.51 10.58
C HIS A 359 11.58 24.43 11.91
N LEU A 360 10.33 23.95 11.89
CA LEU A 360 9.56 23.74 13.12
C LEU A 360 10.24 22.77 14.09
N GLY A 361 10.98 21.80 13.57
CA GLY A 361 11.78 20.88 14.36
C GLY A 361 12.94 21.57 15.08
N ILE A 362 13.60 22.54 14.45
CA ILE A 362 14.67 23.37 15.05
C ILE A 362 14.06 24.22 16.17
N LEU A 363 13.00 24.99 15.88
CA LEU A 363 12.33 25.83 16.86
C LEU A 363 11.78 25.04 18.05
N LYS A 364 11.26 23.84 17.80
CA LYS A 364 10.82 22.95 18.87
C LYS A 364 11.98 22.53 19.77
N ARG A 365 13.15 22.18 19.21
CA ARG A 365 14.32 21.83 20.02
C ARG A 365 14.85 23.02 20.80
N ALA A 366 14.79 24.23 20.23
CA ALA A 366 15.14 25.45 20.92
C ALA A 366 14.29 25.65 22.18
N ARG A 367 12.97 25.53 22.02
CA ARG A 367 12.02 25.64 23.13
C ARG A 367 12.14 24.50 24.16
N ASP A 368 12.26 23.26 23.69
CA ASP A 368 12.14 22.08 24.57
C ASP A 368 13.49 21.67 25.19
N LYS A 369 14.62 21.96 24.54
CA LYS A 369 15.98 21.56 24.97
C LYS A 369 16.91 22.74 25.26
N GLY A 370 16.49 23.98 24.97
CA GLY A 370 17.34 25.17 25.13
C GLY A 370 18.37 25.36 24.02
N ASP A 371 18.23 24.70 22.86
CA ASP A 371 19.11 24.98 21.71
C ASP A 371 18.97 26.46 21.30
N ALA A 372 20.08 27.19 21.18
CA ALA A 372 20.04 28.56 20.67
C ALA A 372 19.70 28.56 19.16
N VAL A 373 18.91 29.56 18.73
CA VAL A 373 18.55 29.79 17.32
C VAL A 373 18.70 31.27 17.04
N ASP A 374 19.31 31.59 15.92
CA ASP A 374 19.44 32.93 15.38
C ASP A 374 18.04 33.57 15.22
N PRO A 375 17.83 34.82 15.68
CA PRO A 375 16.54 35.51 15.56
C PRO A 375 15.98 35.52 14.13
N ASP A 376 16.83 35.59 13.11
CA ASP A 376 16.40 35.61 11.72
C ASP A 376 15.77 34.28 11.30
N TRP A 377 16.25 33.17 11.86
CA TRP A 377 15.71 31.83 11.63
C TRP A 377 14.42 31.54 12.40
N LEU A 378 13.91 32.50 13.18
CA LEU A 378 12.54 32.42 13.69
C LEU A 378 11.50 32.60 12.56
N ASP A 379 11.87 33.37 11.53
CA ASP A 379 11.09 33.53 10.30
C ASP A 379 11.39 32.40 9.31
N TYR A 380 10.34 31.76 8.78
CA TYR A 380 10.49 30.66 7.84
C TYR A 380 11.09 31.09 6.50
N GLU A 381 10.75 32.29 6.00
CA GLU A 381 11.22 32.75 4.69
C GLU A 381 12.70 33.12 4.73
N ARG A 382 13.19 33.70 5.84
CA ARG A 382 14.63 33.93 6.05
C ARG A 382 15.39 32.61 6.16
N PHE A 383 14.92 31.68 7.00
CA PHE A 383 15.48 30.33 7.10
C PHE A 383 15.54 29.62 5.74
N LYS A 384 14.46 29.71 4.97
CA LYS A 384 14.36 29.08 3.65
C LYS A 384 15.33 29.71 2.66
N ALA A 385 15.45 31.04 2.63
CA ALA A 385 16.39 31.74 1.74
C ALA A 385 17.84 31.25 1.97
N ASP A 386 18.25 31.12 3.22
CA ASP A 386 19.60 30.65 3.56
C ASP A 386 19.82 29.18 3.18
N VAL A 387 18.84 28.32 3.46
CA VAL A 387 18.99 26.87 3.27
C VAL A 387 18.83 26.44 1.81
N THR A 388 18.01 27.15 1.02
CA THR A 388 17.75 26.78 -0.37
C THR A 388 18.90 27.15 -1.32
N GLY A 389 19.77 28.10 -0.92
CA GLY A 389 20.95 28.50 -1.70
C GLY A 389 22.02 27.41 -1.83
N ASN A 390 22.04 26.40 -0.93
CA ASN A 390 22.98 25.29 -0.98
C ASN A 390 22.25 23.95 -0.72
N PRO A 391 21.61 23.36 -1.75
CA PRO A 391 20.84 22.13 -1.60
C PRO A 391 21.77 20.92 -1.40
N GLY A 392 21.45 20.09 -0.41
CA GLY A 392 22.17 18.85 -0.13
C GLY A 392 21.23 17.71 0.27
N GLU A 393 21.79 16.51 0.45
CA GLU A 393 21.00 15.32 0.78
C GLU A 393 20.82 15.13 2.29
N GLY A 394 19.59 14.76 2.68
CA GLY A 394 19.29 14.31 4.04
C GLY A 394 18.63 15.38 4.91
N ARG A 395 19.23 15.64 6.07
CA ARG A 395 18.67 16.50 7.13
C ARG A 395 19.65 17.59 7.54
N LEU A 396 19.12 18.79 7.82
CA LEU A 396 19.87 19.88 8.41
C LEU A 396 20.39 19.51 9.80
N THR A 397 21.69 19.71 9.99
CA THR A 397 22.44 19.45 11.22
C THR A 397 23.36 20.64 11.49
N ARG A 398 23.65 20.94 12.77
CA ARG A 398 24.64 21.98 13.10
C ARG A 398 26.04 21.56 12.67
N ILE A 399 26.87 22.53 12.28
CA ILE A 399 28.29 22.29 12.06
C ILE A 399 28.98 22.17 13.42
N ASP A 400 28.73 23.15 14.29
CA ASP A 400 29.14 23.23 15.69
C ASP A 400 27.93 23.01 16.61
N GLU A 401 27.99 21.97 17.45
CA GLU A 401 26.91 21.63 18.37
C GLU A 401 26.77 22.61 19.54
N GLN A 402 27.82 23.36 19.87
CA GLN A 402 27.82 24.38 20.92
C GLN A 402 27.25 25.71 20.43
N GLY A 403 27.32 25.99 19.12
CA GLY A 403 26.79 27.21 18.51
C GLY A 403 25.26 27.22 18.30
N PRO A 404 24.68 28.42 18.08
CA PRO A 404 23.26 28.55 17.73
C PRO A 404 23.00 27.99 16.34
N TRP A 405 21.76 27.52 16.09
CA TRP A 405 21.29 27.34 14.72
C TRP A 405 21.19 28.69 14.03
N GLY A 406 21.77 28.83 12.85
CA GLY A 406 21.74 30.09 12.11
C GLY A 406 22.39 29.93 10.74
N PRO A 407 22.41 30.99 9.92
CA PRO A 407 22.86 30.96 8.52
C PRO A 407 24.28 30.41 8.33
N THR A 408 25.13 30.53 9.35
CA THR A 408 26.54 30.11 9.32
C THR A 408 26.82 28.77 10.00
N ASN A 409 25.86 28.21 10.75
CA ASN A 409 26.07 27.01 11.56
C ASN A 409 25.09 25.88 11.21
N TRP A 410 25.07 25.50 9.94
CA TRP A 410 24.25 24.39 9.45
C TRP A 410 24.89 23.69 8.25
N THR A 411 24.55 22.42 8.07
CA THR A 411 24.94 21.63 6.91
C THR A 411 23.95 20.50 6.65
N TRP A 412 23.91 20.00 5.42
CA TRP A 412 23.14 18.83 5.04
C TRP A 412 23.91 17.55 5.35
N MET A 413 23.28 16.66 6.12
CA MET A 413 23.87 15.35 6.41
C MET A 413 22.85 14.23 6.20
N THR A 414 23.32 13.14 5.59
CA THR A 414 22.53 11.91 5.54
C THR A 414 22.39 11.31 6.94
N ARG A 415 21.34 10.49 7.14
CA ARG A 415 21.15 9.78 8.41
C ARG A 415 22.38 8.96 8.81
N LYS A 416 23.07 8.35 7.83
CA LYS A 416 24.30 7.59 8.05
C LYS A 416 25.41 8.49 8.60
N ALA A 417 25.66 9.64 7.96
CA ALA A 417 26.68 10.59 8.40
C ALA A 417 26.39 11.18 9.80
N ILE A 418 25.13 11.44 10.13
CA ILE A 418 24.74 11.91 11.48
C ILE A 418 25.05 10.85 12.54
N ILE A 419 24.72 9.58 12.27
CA ILE A 419 25.02 8.48 13.21
C ILE A 419 26.52 8.28 13.35
N GLU A 420 27.28 8.32 12.25
CA GLU A 420 28.75 8.20 12.27
C GLU A 420 29.40 9.35 13.05
N ARG A 421 28.89 10.59 12.94
CA ARG A 421 29.39 11.72 13.73
C ARG A 421 29.11 11.53 15.23
N ALA A 422 27.91 11.09 15.60
CA ALA A 422 27.52 10.99 17.01
C ALA A 422 28.04 9.71 17.71
N GLN A 423 28.27 8.62 16.95
CA GLN A 423 28.54 7.28 17.50
C GLN A 423 29.74 6.59 16.84
N GLY A 424 30.46 7.27 15.95
CA GLY A 424 31.67 6.74 15.34
C GLY A 424 32.73 6.44 16.39
N LYS A 425 33.21 5.19 16.40
CA LYS A 425 34.40 4.83 17.18
C LYS A 425 35.62 5.12 16.33
N PRO A 426 36.56 5.96 16.79
CA PRO A 426 37.80 6.18 16.05
C PRO A 426 38.58 4.86 15.95
N VAL A 427 39.29 4.71 14.85
CA VAL A 427 40.14 3.54 14.58
C VAL A 427 41.53 4.04 14.26
N GLU A 428 42.52 3.49 14.94
CA GLU A 428 43.93 3.75 14.66
C GLU A 428 44.54 2.53 13.99
N ALA A 429 45.19 2.74 12.85
CA ALA A 429 45.92 1.70 12.13
C ALA A 429 46.94 2.35 11.18
N PHE A 430 48.08 1.71 10.94
CA PHE A 430 49.11 2.21 10.02
C PHE A 430 49.61 3.63 10.32
N GLY A 431 49.64 4.02 11.61
CA GLY A 431 50.03 5.37 12.04
C GLY A 431 49.06 6.48 11.63
N ARG A 432 47.82 6.13 11.26
CA ARG A 432 46.73 7.07 10.94
C ARG A 432 45.51 6.78 11.82
N THR A 433 44.71 7.81 12.07
CA THR A 433 43.47 7.72 12.85
C THR A 433 42.28 8.10 11.96
N TRP A 434 41.34 7.19 11.78
CA TRP A 434 40.05 7.47 11.15
C TRP A 434 39.02 7.85 12.21
N PRO A 435 38.21 8.91 11.98
CA PRO A 435 37.11 9.29 12.85
C PRO A 435 36.07 8.18 13.09
N SER A 436 35.92 7.24 12.15
CA SER A 436 35.04 6.09 12.32
C SER A 436 35.58 4.84 11.62
N VAL A 437 35.23 3.67 12.16
CA VAL A 437 35.43 2.37 11.49
C VAL A 437 34.93 2.41 10.05
N GLY A 438 33.76 3.02 9.81
CA GLY A 438 33.15 3.07 8.47
C GLY A 438 34.03 3.78 7.42
N GLN A 439 34.77 4.82 7.82
CA GLN A 439 35.69 5.51 6.91
C GLN A 439 36.89 4.63 6.58
N ALA A 440 37.51 4.00 7.58
CA ALA A 440 38.60 3.06 7.37
C ALA A 440 38.17 1.93 6.42
N LEU A 441 37.01 1.31 6.66
CA LEU A 441 36.50 0.23 5.80
C LEU A 441 36.27 0.66 4.35
N THR A 442 35.81 1.89 4.13
CA THR A 442 35.54 2.43 2.79
C THR A 442 36.84 2.66 2.03
N GLU A 443 37.87 3.21 2.69
CA GLU A 443 39.19 3.45 2.10
C GLU A 443 39.87 2.14 1.70
N TYR A 444 39.79 1.11 2.53
CA TYR A 444 40.37 -0.21 2.24
C TYR A 444 39.43 -1.14 1.44
N GLY A 445 38.23 -0.68 1.06
CA GLY A 445 37.30 -1.44 0.22
C GLY A 445 36.78 -2.75 0.85
N ILE A 446 36.68 -2.81 2.18
CA ILE A 446 36.24 -4.02 2.90
C ILE A 446 34.87 -3.85 3.57
N GLY A 447 34.11 -4.95 3.62
CA GLY A 447 32.81 -4.96 4.30
C GLY A 447 32.94 -5.01 5.83
N SER A 448 32.04 -4.34 6.54
CA SER A 448 32.02 -4.32 8.01
C SER A 448 31.93 -5.71 8.64
N GLY A 449 31.15 -6.62 8.05
CA GLY A 449 31.06 -8.01 8.51
C GLY A 449 32.39 -8.77 8.38
N THR A 450 33.13 -8.54 7.30
CA THR A 450 34.44 -9.15 7.07
C THR A 450 35.46 -8.63 8.09
N TYR A 451 35.49 -7.32 8.31
CA TYR A 451 36.35 -6.70 9.33
C TYR A 451 36.08 -7.24 10.74
N GLN A 452 34.81 -7.28 11.16
CA GLN A 452 34.42 -7.82 12.47
C GLN A 452 34.78 -9.31 12.62
N PHE A 453 34.59 -10.10 11.56
CA PHE A 453 35.01 -11.50 11.54
C PHE A 453 36.52 -11.63 11.73
N ARG A 454 37.32 -10.82 11.01
CA ARG A 454 38.79 -10.82 11.09
C ARG A 454 39.29 -10.49 12.50
N LEU A 455 38.73 -9.47 13.14
CA LEU A 455 39.04 -9.15 14.54
C LEU A 455 38.65 -10.30 15.49
N LYS A 456 37.47 -10.90 15.27
CA LYS A 456 37.02 -12.04 16.09
C LYS A 456 37.92 -13.27 15.92
N THR A 457 38.53 -13.45 14.76
CA THR A 457 39.52 -14.51 14.51
C THR A 457 40.93 -14.17 15.02
N GLY A 458 41.10 -13.03 15.70
CA GLY A 458 42.36 -12.63 16.33
C GLY A 458 43.32 -11.83 15.44
N MET A 459 42.88 -11.36 14.27
CA MET A 459 43.71 -10.45 13.47
C MET A 459 43.81 -9.07 14.13
N SER A 460 44.96 -8.41 13.95
CA SER A 460 45.10 -7.00 14.33
C SER A 460 44.22 -6.08 13.47
N VAL A 461 44.09 -4.82 13.87
CA VAL A 461 43.33 -3.82 13.10
C VAL A 461 43.97 -3.61 11.73
N GLU A 462 45.30 -3.49 11.66
CA GLU A 462 46.05 -3.36 10.39
C GLU A 462 45.83 -4.57 9.48
N GLU A 463 45.97 -5.78 10.00
CA GLU A 463 45.77 -7.01 9.22
C GLU A 463 44.33 -7.13 8.74
N ALA A 464 43.37 -6.77 9.60
CA ALA A 464 41.96 -6.82 9.29
C ALA A 464 41.58 -5.86 8.15
N LEU A 465 42.22 -4.68 8.07
CA LEU A 465 42.02 -3.67 7.02
C LEU A 465 42.72 -4.05 5.71
N SER A 466 43.97 -4.53 5.76
CA SER A 466 44.82 -4.74 4.57
C SER A 466 44.67 -6.10 3.90
N THR A 467 44.14 -7.12 4.59
CA THR A 467 44.01 -8.45 3.99
C THR A 467 43.05 -8.43 2.80
N PRO A 468 43.45 -8.90 1.60
CA PRO A 468 42.56 -8.93 0.44
C PRO A 468 41.37 -9.88 0.68
N ILE A 469 40.21 -9.56 0.08
CA ILE A 469 39.03 -10.43 0.15
C ILE A 469 39.33 -11.68 -0.69
N GLY A 470 39.56 -12.81 -0.02
CA GLY A 470 39.79 -14.09 -0.70
C GLY A 470 38.58 -14.50 -1.55
N PRO A 471 38.79 -15.30 -2.62
CA PRO A 471 37.68 -15.84 -3.39
C PRO A 471 36.77 -16.67 -2.47
N THR A 472 35.46 -16.40 -2.48
CA THR A 472 34.48 -17.15 -1.71
C THR A 472 34.68 -18.64 -1.97
N SER A 473 35.13 -19.38 -0.94
CA SER A 473 35.53 -20.79 -1.11
C SER A 473 34.40 -21.58 -1.75
N LYS A 474 34.64 -22.15 -2.94
CA LYS A 474 33.73 -23.10 -3.58
C LYS A 474 33.86 -24.46 -2.88
N LYS A 475 33.48 -24.52 -1.60
CA LYS A 475 33.52 -25.77 -0.84
C LYS A 475 32.56 -26.76 -1.49
N GLN A 476 33.10 -27.88 -1.95
CA GLN A 476 32.29 -28.97 -2.49
C GLN A 476 31.22 -29.36 -1.47
N PHE A 477 30.00 -29.56 -1.94
CA PHE A 477 28.83 -29.82 -1.12
C PHE A 477 28.18 -31.11 -1.61
N THR A 478 27.98 -32.04 -0.70
CA THR A 478 27.34 -33.33 -0.97
C THR A 478 26.05 -33.41 -0.18
N PHE A 479 24.96 -33.84 -0.80
CA PHE A 479 23.69 -34.06 -0.13
C PHE A 479 22.97 -35.24 -0.78
N GLU A 480 22.58 -36.23 0.03
CA GLU A 480 21.89 -37.46 -0.42
C GLU A 480 22.56 -38.16 -1.63
N GLY A 481 23.89 -38.23 -1.61
CA GLY A 481 24.68 -38.92 -2.64
C GLY A 481 25.01 -38.07 -3.88
N GLU A 482 24.32 -36.95 -4.10
CA GLU A 482 24.65 -36.01 -5.17
C GLU A 482 25.74 -35.01 -4.73
N ARG A 483 26.66 -34.67 -5.65
CA ARG A 483 27.81 -33.78 -5.40
C ARG A 483 27.73 -32.52 -6.24
N TRP A 484 27.93 -31.37 -5.60
CA TRP A 484 27.99 -30.07 -6.25
C TRP A 484 29.30 -29.34 -5.93
N ARG A 485 29.76 -28.53 -6.90
CA ARG A 485 30.93 -27.65 -6.75
C ARG A 485 30.78 -26.61 -5.62
N SER A 486 29.55 -26.29 -5.22
CA SER A 486 29.27 -25.45 -4.07
C SER A 486 27.82 -25.60 -3.60
N ARG A 487 27.58 -25.28 -2.33
CA ARG A 487 26.22 -25.24 -1.78
C ARG A 487 25.28 -24.30 -2.55
N ASN A 488 25.77 -23.15 -3.00
CA ASN A 488 24.98 -22.24 -3.84
C ASN A 488 24.60 -22.88 -5.17
N ARG A 489 25.49 -23.69 -5.76
CA ARG A 489 25.17 -24.39 -7.00
C ARG A 489 24.11 -25.46 -6.77
N ALA A 490 24.19 -26.21 -5.68
CA ALA A 490 23.14 -27.13 -5.25
C ALA A 490 21.79 -26.40 -5.08
N CYS A 491 21.81 -25.21 -4.47
CA CYS A 491 20.59 -24.42 -4.28
C CYS A 491 19.90 -24.01 -5.59
N ILE A 492 20.68 -23.60 -6.60
CA ILE A 492 20.15 -23.18 -7.90
C ILE A 492 19.62 -24.38 -8.69
N GLU A 493 20.36 -25.48 -8.74
CA GLU A 493 19.98 -26.66 -9.52
C GLU A 493 18.77 -27.37 -8.92
N LEU A 494 18.73 -27.54 -7.59
CA LEU A 494 17.58 -28.13 -6.91
C LEU A 494 16.36 -27.19 -6.93
N ALA A 495 16.56 -25.87 -6.92
CA ALA A 495 15.46 -24.91 -7.10
C ALA A 495 14.75 -25.09 -8.44
N ALA A 496 15.53 -25.22 -9.53
CA ALA A 496 15.00 -25.49 -10.85
C ALA A 496 14.32 -26.86 -10.93
N ARG A 497 14.94 -27.90 -10.34
CA ARG A 497 14.43 -29.29 -10.37
C ARG A 497 13.09 -29.45 -9.65
N TYR A 498 12.91 -28.77 -8.52
CA TYR A 498 11.72 -28.92 -7.66
C TYR A 498 10.74 -27.74 -7.77
N GLY A 499 10.99 -26.76 -8.64
CA GLY A 499 10.09 -25.62 -8.84
C GLY A 499 9.94 -24.69 -7.63
N ILE A 500 10.99 -24.57 -6.81
CA ILE A 500 10.99 -23.76 -5.58
C ILE A 500 12.09 -22.71 -5.60
N THR A 501 11.99 -21.70 -4.75
CA THR A 501 13.01 -20.64 -4.66
C THR A 501 14.33 -21.16 -4.07
N PRO A 502 15.50 -20.66 -4.52
CA PRO A 502 16.80 -21.02 -3.95
C PRO A 502 16.91 -20.87 -2.42
N ASP A 503 16.20 -19.91 -1.82
CA ASP A 503 16.18 -19.73 -0.36
C ASP A 503 15.46 -20.86 0.38
N LYS A 504 14.34 -21.36 -0.17
CA LYS A 504 13.63 -22.54 0.36
C LYS A 504 14.50 -23.79 0.27
N VAL A 505 15.22 -23.95 -0.84
CA VAL A 505 16.20 -25.03 -1.00
C VAL A 505 17.29 -24.91 0.05
N LYS A 506 17.84 -23.71 0.24
CA LYS A 506 18.87 -23.45 1.23
C LYS A 506 18.40 -23.82 2.64
N ASP A 507 17.20 -23.40 3.04
CA ASP A 507 16.58 -23.78 4.33
C ASP A 507 16.48 -25.30 4.49
N ARG A 508 15.94 -26.00 3.47
CA ARG A 508 15.78 -27.46 3.49
C ARG A 508 17.12 -28.20 3.59
N LEU A 509 18.14 -27.72 2.88
CA LEU A 509 19.50 -28.24 2.98
C LEU A 509 20.16 -27.92 4.34
N VAL A 510 19.85 -26.77 4.97
CA VAL A 510 20.34 -26.46 6.34
C VAL A 510 19.71 -27.42 7.34
N ARG A 511 18.43 -27.70 7.18
CA ARG A 511 17.63 -28.53 8.08
C ARG A 511 17.76 -30.03 7.81
N GLY A 512 18.55 -30.43 6.82
CA GLY A 512 18.73 -31.83 6.44
C GLY A 512 17.45 -32.52 5.99
N ILE A 513 16.52 -31.79 5.37
CA ILE A 513 15.22 -32.34 4.95
C ILE A 513 15.42 -33.20 3.69
N PRO A 514 15.04 -34.49 3.72
CA PRO A 514 15.20 -35.37 2.56
C PRO A 514 14.48 -34.87 1.31
N LEU A 515 15.07 -35.07 0.13
CA LEU A 515 14.51 -34.60 -1.15
C LEU A 515 13.09 -35.14 -1.40
N THR A 516 12.79 -36.34 -0.89
CA THR A 516 11.47 -37.00 -1.01
C THR A 516 10.34 -36.19 -0.37
N ARG A 517 10.63 -35.47 0.73
CA ARG A 517 9.62 -34.69 1.48
C ARG A 517 9.35 -33.30 0.90
N TRP A 518 10.12 -32.87 -0.10
CA TRP A 518 10.04 -31.48 -0.59
C TRP A 518 8.72 -31.21 -1.31
N LYS A 519 8.17 -32.21 -2.02
CA LYS A 519 6.87 -32.10 -2.72
C LYS A 519 5.70 -31.97 -1.75
N GLU A 520 5.72 -32.67 -0.62
CA GLU A 520 4.67 -32.63 0.41
C GLU A 520 4.61 -31.28 1.14
N MET A 521 5.76 -30.65 1.34
CA MET A 521 5.86 -29.36 2.03
C MET A 521 5.29 -28.18 1.22
N ASP A 522 5.29 -28.26 -0.11
CA ASP A 522 4.76 -27.18 -0.97
C ASP A 522 3.35 -27.45 -1.51
N SER A 523 2.83 -28.68 -1.36
CA SER A 523 1.46 -29.04 -1.77
C SER A 523 0.39 -28.72 -0.71
N ARG A 524 0.79 -28.33 0.50
CA ARG A 524 -0.11 -27.68 1.48
C ARG A 524 -0.23 -26.18 1.15
N ARG A 525 -1.09 -25.84 0.19
CA ARG A 525 -1.50 -24.46 -0.08
C ARG A 525 -3.00 -24.30 -0.08
#